data_AF-A0A369Y119-F1
#
_entry.id   AF-A0A369Y119-F1
#
_cell.length_a   1.000
_cell.length_b   1.000
_cell.length_c   1.000
_cell.angle_alpha   90.00
_cell.angle_beta   90.00
_cell.angle_gamma   90.00
#
_symmetry.space_group_name_H-M   'P 1'
#
loop_
_entity.id
_entity.type
_entity.pdbx_description
1 polymer ?
#
loop_
_entity_poly.entity_id
_entity_poly.type
_entity_poly.pdbx_seq_one_letter_code
_entity_poly.pdbx_strand_id
1 'polypeptide(L)'
;MDSREKSLLFFICDNWRHYNGPISRREDRYYFEKLENKIKQIQNNGGKVIGYVSTDYGNRDEREVRKDIDLWKNEWNIEGVFLDEGMGSCGDSCEKLIKKYQDYYEYIGDKIIVTNAGYIDENYEKFLKDGVIMIVFENTYKKIYIS
;
A
#
# COMPACT_ATOMS: atom_id res chain seq x y z
N MET A 1 14.42 32.27 -7.01
CA MET A 1 14.24 30.89 -6.51
C MET A 1 12.75 30.64 -6.50
N ASP A 2 12.23 30.04 -7.55
CA ASP A 2 10.81 29.71 -7.67
C ASP A 2 10.58 28.36 -6.98
N SER A 3 10.00 28.40 -5.78
CA SER A 3 9.54 27.23 -5.04
C SER A 3 8.24 26.74 -5.68
N ARG A 4 8.36 26.14 -6.88
CA ARG A 4 7.27 25.34 -7.43
C ARG A 4 6.91 24.29 -6.39
N GLU A 5 5.67 24.35 -5.91
CA GLU A 5 5.02 23.30 -5.12
C GLU A 5 5.42 21.96 -5.73
N LYS A 6 6.24 21.19 -5.02
CA LYS A 6 6.62 19.86 -5.47
C LYS A 6 5.36 19.03 -5.37
N SER A 7 4.73 18.77 -6.52
CA SER A 7 3.61 17.85 -6.64
C SER A 7 3.98 16.56 -5.89
N LEU A 8 3.14 16.16 -4.95
CA LEU A 8 3.35 14.96 -4.15
C LEU A 8 3.10 13.74 -5.06
N LEU A 9 4.15 13.31 -5.77
CA LEU A 9 4.06 12.17 -6.66
C LEU A 9 4.47 10.89 -5.91
N PHE A 10 3.51 10.00 -5.74
CA PHE A 10 3.71 8.67 -5.19
C PHE A 10 3.92 7.65 -6.30
N PHE A 11 4.98 6.85 -6.16
CA PHE A 11 5.19 5.69 -7.00
C PHE A 11 4.89 4.44 -6.18
N ILE A 12 3.85 3.70 -6.59
CA ILE A 12 3.57 2.36 -6.08
C ILE A 12 4.51 1.40 -6.80
N CYS A 13 5.45 0.82 -6.07
CA CYS A 13 6.33 -0.21 -6.63
C CYS A 13 5.72 -1.58 -6.38
N ASP A 14 5.28 -2.23 -7.45
CA ASP A 14 4.68 -3.56 -7.45
C ASP A 14 5.37 -4.48 -8.47
N ASN A 15 5.40 -5.78 -8.17
CA ASN A 15 5.91 -6.86 -9.01
C ASN A 15 4.74 -7.71 -9.56
N TRP A 16 3.83 -7.06 -10.30
CA TRP A 16 2.63 -7.63 -10.96
C TRP A 16 2.78 -8.99 -11.63
N ARG A 17 4.00 -9.40 -12.03
CA ARG A 17 4.20 -10.65 -12.75
C ARG A 17 4.30 -11.89 -11.85
N HIS A 18 4.74 -11.77 -10.60
CA HIS A 18 5.02 -12.98 -9.79
C HIS A 18 4.90 -12.82 -8.27
N TYR A 19 4.78 -11.59 -7.73
CA TYR A 19 4.88 -11.39 -6.28
C TYR A 19 3.86 -10.35 -5.81
N ASN A 20 2.98 -10.74 -4.90
CA ASN A 20 1.97 -9.91 -4.23
C ASN A 20 2.62 -8.90 -3.24
N GLY A 21 3.81 -8.40 -3.56
CA GLY A 21 4.71 -7.70 -2.67
C GLY A 21 6.17 -7.61 -3.18
N PRO A 22 7.10 -7.15 -2.33
CA PRO A 22 8.51 -7.02 -2.67
C PRO A 22 9.18 -8.38 -2.86
N ILE A 23 10.28 -8.39 -3.62
CA ILE A 23 11.16 -9.55 -3.78
C ILE A 23 12.48 -9.31 -3.06
N SER A 24 12.98 -10.28 -2.29
CA SER A 24 14.26 -10.13 -1.62
C SER A 24 15.42 -10.34 -2.59
N ARG A 25 16.59 -9.77 -2.25
CA ARG A 25 17.82 -9.94 -3.04
C ARG A 25 18.21 -11.41 -3.21
N ARG A 26 17.87 -12.25 -2.23
CA ARG A 26 18.15 -13.70 -2.25
C ARG A 26 17.25 -14.44 -3.22
N GLU A 27 15.99 -14.03 -3.34
CA GLU A 27 15.02 -14.66 -4.24
C GLU A 27 15.29 -14.30 -5.69
N ASP A 28 15.55 -13.02 -5.99
CA ASP A 28 15.98 -12.59 -7.31
C ASP A 28 16.84 -11.33 -7.25
N ARG A 29 18.15 -11.54 -7.39
CA ARG A 29 19.14 -10.47 -7.34
C ARG A 29 18.98 -9.46 -8.49
N TYR A 30 18.64 -9.93 -9.69
CA TYR A 30 18.54 -9.06 -10.86
C TYR A 30 17.37 -8.09 -10.73
N TYR A 31 16.20 -8.60 -10.34
CA TYR A 31 15.03 -7.75 -10.12
C TYR A 31 15.21 -6.83 -8.92
N PHE A 32 15.79 -7.34 -7.83
CA PHE A 32 16.09 -6.53 -6.65
C PHE A 32 16.96 -5.31 -7.00
N GLU A 33 18.10 -5.53 -7.67
CA GLU A 33 19.04 -4.43 -8.00
C GLU A 33 18.42 -3.46 -9.02
N LYS A 34 17.61 -3.96 -9.95
CA LYS A 34 16.86 -3.12 -10.91
C LYS A 34 15.82 -2.24 -10.21
N LEU A 35 15.09 -2.80 -9.25
CA LEU A 35 14.11 -2.08 -8.43
C LEU A 35 14.80 -1.02 -7.56
N GLU A 36 15.88 -1.39 -6.89
CA GLU A 36 16.68 -0.47 -6.06
C GLU A 36 17.16 0.75 -6.86
N ASN A 37 17.65 0.55 -8.09
CA ASN A 37 18.07 1.64 -8.96
C ASN A 37 16.91 2.58 -9.34
N LYS A 38 15.71 2.05 -9.60
CA LYS A 38 14.53 2.86 -9.91
C LYS A 38 14.07 3.68 -8.70
N ILE A 39 14.03 3.07 -7.52
CA ILE A 39 13.66 3.74 -6.27
C ILE A 39 14.61 4.92 -6.01
N LYS A 40 15.92 4.68 -6.11
CA LYS A 40 16.94 5.75 -5.97
C LYS A 40 16.76 6.86 -7.00
N GLN A 41 16.47 6.54 -8.26
CA GLN A 41 16.21 7.55 -9.28
C GLN A 41 14.99 8.41 -8.95
N ILE A 42 13.89 7.80 -8.48
CA ILE A 42 12.68 8.52 -8.08
C ILE A 42 12.98 9.46 -6.91
N GLN A 43 13.60 8.92 -5.85
CA GLN A 43 13.93 9.68 -4.64
C GLN A 43 14.91 10.83 -4.93
N ASN A 44 15.93 10.60 -5.77
CA ASN A 44 16.90 11.63 -6.18
C ASN A 44 16.24 12.79 -6.96
N ASN A 45 15.10 12.54 -7.61
CA ASN A 45 14.30 13.57 -8.27
C ASN A 45 13.23 14.19 -7.34
N GLY A 46 13.23 13.84 -6.05
CA GLY A 46 12.32 14.37 -5.04
C GLY A 46 10.93 13.71 -5.02
N GLY A 47 10.75 12.59 -5.74
CA GLY A 47 9.54 11.78 -5.64
C GLY A 47 9.50 10.95 -4.35
N LYS A 48 8.30 10.53 -3.95
CA LYS A 48 8.10 9.61 -2.83
C LYS A 48 7.74 8.23 -3.37
N VAL A 49 8.30 7.18 -2.78
CA VAL A 49 8.03 5.78 -3.08
C VAL A 49 7.25 5.18 -1.93
N ILE A 50 6.17 4.49 -2.25
CA ILE A 50 5.42 3.67 -1.30
C ILE A 50 5.41 2.22 -1.80
N GLY A 51 5.65 1.30 -0.88
CA GLY A 51 5.84 -0.12 -1.19
C GLY A 51 4.52 -0.84 -1.25
N TYR A 52 4.27 -1.58 -2.33
CA TYR A 52 3.05 -2.38 -2.50
C TYR A 52 3.07 -3.63 -1.63
N VAL A 53 1.95 -3.91 -0.96
CA VAL A 53 1.70 -5.16 -0.23
C VAL A 53 0.24 -5.55 -0.44
N SER A 54 -0.01 -6.69 -1.09
CA SER A 54 -1.38 -7.22 -1.18
C SER A 54 -1.76 -7.91 0.12
N THR A 55 -3.01 -7.68 0.53
CA THR A 55 -3.61 -8.26 1.73
C THR A 55 -4.62 -9.36 1.43
N ASP A 56 -4.95 -9.58 0.14
CA ASP A 56 -5.97 -10.54 -0.33
C ASP A 56 -7.28 -10.40 0.44
N TYR A 57 -7.78 -9.17 0.56
CA TYR A 57 -9.02 -8.87 1.28
C TYR A 57 -9.00 -9.33 2.75
N GLY A 58 -7.82 -9.37 3.35
CA GLY A 58 -7.59 -9.86 4.71
C GLY A 58 -7.41 -11.38 4.82
N ASN A 59 -7.38 -12.14 3.72
CA ASN A 59 -7.16 -13.59 3.74
C ASN A 59 -5.67 -13.98 3.81
N ARG A 60 -4.76 -13.08 3.40
CA ARG A 60 -3.33 -13.35 3.47
C ARG A 60 -2.85 -13.52 4.92
N ASP A 61 -1.94 -14.46 5.16
CA ASP A 61 -1.34 -14.70 6.47
C ASP A 61 -0.67 -13.41 6.97
N GLU A 62 -0.96 -13.04 8.22
CA GLU A 62 -0.49 -11.80 8.81
C GLU A 62 1.03 -11.71 8.87
N ARG A 63 1.73 -12.83 9.10
CA ARG A 63 3.20 -12.84 9.15
C ARG A 63 3.80 -12.61 7.77
N GLU A 64 3.18 -13.14 6.72
CA GLU A 64 3.63 -12.87 5.34
C GLU A 64 3.39 -11.41 4.95
N VAL A 65 2.26 -10.80 5.33
CA VAL A 65 2.03 -9.35 5.13
C VAL A 65 3.08 -8.52 5.87
N ARG A 66 3.35 -8.83 7.15
CA ARG A 66 4.36 -8.13 7.95
C ARG A 66 5.76 -8.29 7.38
N LYS A 67 6.10 -9.48 6.88
CA LYS A 67 7.38 -9.76 6.23
C LYS A 67 7.60 -8.89 5.00
N ASP A 68 6.57 -8.70 4.18
CA ASP A 68 6.65 -7.81 3.02
C ASP A 68 6.81 -6.34 3.43
N ILE A 69 6.07 -5.90 4.45
CA ILE A 69 6.22 -4.56 5.05
C ILE A 69 7.65 -4.36 5.54
N ASP A 70 8.22 -5.34 6.23
CA ASP A 70 9.59 -5.26 6.75
C ASP A 70 10.62 -5.24 5.63
N LEU A 71 10.44 -6.06 4.59
CA LEU A 71 11.36 -6.08 3.46
C LEU A 71 11.42 -4.70 2.78
N TRP A 72 10.26 -4.08 2.57
CA TRP A 72 10.15 -2.71 2.09
C TRP A 72 10.87 -1.69 2.99
N LYS A 73 10.65 -1.77 4.30
CA LYS A 73 11.23 -0.85 5.29
C LYS A 73 12.75 -0.99 5.37
N ASN A 74 13.26 -2.22 5.34
CA ASN A 74 14.65 -2.53 5.64
C ASN A 74 15.58 -2.36 4.42
N GLU A 75 15.08 -2.63 3.21
CA GLU A 75 15.95 -2.67 2.02
C GLU A 75 16.02 -1.33 1.27
N TRP A 76 14.95 -0.51 1.30
CA TRP A 76 14.85 0.65 0.38
C TRP A 76 14.50 1.99 1.03
N ASN A 77 14.43 2.08 2.37
CA ASN A 77 14.10 3.32 3.10
C ASN A 77 12.93 4.12 2.47
N ILE A 78 11.83 3.43 2.17
CA ILE A 78 10.68 4.03 1.50
C ILE A 78 9.87 4.95 2.43
N GLU A 79 9.08 5.85 1.85
CA GLU A 79 8.29 6.85 2.59
C GLU A 79 6.96 6.32 3.11
N GLY A 80 6.48 5.18 2.59
CA GLY A 80 5.16 4.66 2.92
C GLY A 80 4.91 3.23 2.45
N VAL A 81 3.75 2.71 2.83
CA VAL A 81 3.25 1.40 2.41
C VAL A 81 1.88 1.58 1.77
N PHE A 82 1.67 0.88 0.66
CA PHE A 82 0.41 0.75 -0.03
C PHE A 82 -0.15 -0.65 0.23
N LEU A 83 -1.22 -0.73 1.01
CA LEU A 83 -1.95 -1.97 1.29
C LEU A 83 -3.06 -2.14 0.25
N ASP A 84 -2.83 -3.02 -0.71
CA ASP A 84 -3.83 -3.34 -1.74
C ASP A 84 -4.83 -4.37 -1.27
N GLU A 85 -5.98 -4.39 -1.94
CA GLU A 85 -7.11 -5.27 -1.61
C GLU A 85 -7.52 -5.08 -0.14
N GLY A 86 -7.54 -3.82 0.28
CA GLY A 86 -7.97 -3.37 1.60
C GLY A 86 -9.47 -3.54 1.83
N MET A 87 -9.90 -3.32 3.08
CA MET A 87 -11.32 -3.44 3.45
C MET A 87 -12.04 -2.09 3.42
N GLY A 88 -13.11 -2.04 2.65
CA GLY A 88 -14.13 -1.00 2.71
C GLY A 88 -15.53 -1.52 3.00
N SER A 89 -15.69 -2.84 3.16
CA SER A 89 -16.96 -3.48 3.46
C SER A 89 -16.76 -4.79 4.22
N CYS A 90 -17.72 -5.20 5.04
CA CYS A 90 -17.61 -6.42 5.82
C CYS A 90 -18.96 -7.07 6.13
N GLY A 91 -19.00 -8.41 6.13
CA GLY A 91 -20.12 -9.19 6.66
C GLY A 91 -19.93 -9.53 8.15
N ASP A 92 -20.43 -10.69 8.58
CA ASP A 92 -20.48 -11.13 9.99
C ASP A 92 -19.13 -11.15 10.75
N SER A 93 -18.00 -11.13 10.04
CA SER A 93 -16.64 -11.15 10.64
C SER A 93 -16.01 -9.77 10.77
N CYS A 94 -16.81 -8.70 10.74
CA CYS A 94 -16.31 -7.33 10.61
C CYS A 94 -15.31 -6.93 11.71
N GLU A 95 -15.57 -7.24 12.98
CA GLU A 95 -14.69 -6.84 14.09
C GLU A 95 -13.26 -7.39 13.96
N LYS A 96 -13.12 -8.65 13.54
CA LYS A 96 -11.80 -9.28 13.35
C LYS A 96 -11.04 -8.65 12.20
N LEU A 97 -11.73 -8.34 11.09
CA LEU A 97 -11.12 -7.68 9.94
C LEU A 97 -10.73 -6.25 10.27
N ILE A 98 -11.59 -5.48 10.93
CA ILE A 98 -11.29 -4.12 11.40
C ILE A 98 -10.02 -4.15 12.27
N LYS A 99 -9.98 -5.02 13.28
CA LYS A 99 -8.82 -5.14 14.15
C LYS A 99 -7.56 -5.50 13.35
N LYS A 100 -7.65 -6.44 12.41
CA LYS A 100 -6.51 -6.87 11.58
C LYS A 100 -5.91 -5.69 10.78
N TYR A 101 -6.74 -4.85 10.16
CA TYR A 101 -6.24 -3.68 9.44
C TYR A 101 -5.71 -2.59 10.38
N GLN A 102 -6.35 -2.38 11.53
CA GLN A 102 -5.81 -1.48 12.56
C GLN A 102 -4.42 -1.94 13.04
N ASP A 103 -4.24 -3.24 13.26
CA ASP A 103 -2.96 -3.84 13.64
C ASP A 103 -1.89 -3.66 12.53
N TYR A 104 -2.29 -3.70 11.24
CA TYR A 104 -1.39 -3.35 10.13
C TYR A 104 -0.98 -1.88 10.15
N TYR A 105 -1.92 -0.96 10.36
CA TYR A 105 -1.61 0.47 10.41
C TYR A 105 -0.66 0.80 11.56
N GLU A 106 -0.88 0.20 12.73
CA GLU A 106 0.02 0.32 13.89
C GLU A 106 1.39 -0.25 13.60
N TYR A 107 1.46 -1.39 12.92
CA TYR A 107 2.74 -1.99 12.54
C TYR A 107 3.52 -1.13 11.55
N ILE A 108 2.84 -0.47 10.62
CA ILE A 108 3.50 0.43 9.66
C ILE A 108 4.08 1.63 10.39
N GLY A 109 3.36 2.20 11.36
CA GLY A 109 3.80 3.32 12.20
C GLY A 109 3.72 4.67 11.48
N ASP A 110 4.67 5.56 11.74
CA ASP A 110 4.65 6.97 11.27
C ASP A 110 4.93 7.16 9.76
N LYS A 111 4.97 6.07 8.98
CA LYS A 111 5.11 6.15 7.53
C LYS A 111 3.77 6.52 6.89
N ILE A 112 3.82 6.94 5.63
CA ILE A 112 2.60 7.17 4.86
C ILE A 112 1.89 5.83 4.66
N ILE A 113 0.61 5.76 5.02
CA ILE A 113 -0.21 4.56 4.85
C ILE A 113 -1.26 4.88 3.80
N VAL A 114 -1.26 4.13 2.70
CA VAL A 114 -2.33 4.12 1.72
C VAL A 114 -2.97 2.74 1.75
N THR A 115 -4.30 2.68 1.77
CA THR A 115 -5.04 1.42 1.63
C THR A 115 -6.03 1.53 0.49
N ASN A 116 -6.15 0.48 -0.33
CA ASN A 116 -7.06 0.45 -1.45
C ASN A 116 -8.22 -0.50 -1.21
N ALA A 117 -9.39 0.05 -0.88
CA ALA A 117 -10.57 -0.76 -0.62
C ALA A 117 -11.22 -1.27 -1.92
N GLY A 118 -11.05 -0.54 -3.04
CA GLY A 118 -11.71 -0.81 -4.33
C GLY A 118 -13.24 -0.60 -4.33
N TYR A 119 -13.91 -0.94 -3.23
CA TYR A 119 -15.32 -0.82 -2.95
C TYR A 119 -15.53 -0.46 -1.47
N ILE A 120 -16.53 0.38 -1.18
CA ILE A 120 -16.95 0.73 0.19
C ILE A 120 -18.45 0.47 0.39
N ASP A 121 -18.84 0.03 1.58
CA ASP A 121 -20.24 -0.03 2.03
C ASP A 121 -20.57 1.10 3.02
N GLU A 122 -21.75 1.07 3.62
CA GLU A 122 -22.23 2.07 4.58
C GLU A 122 -21.48 2.09 5.93
N ASN A 123 -20.60 1.12 6.18
CA ASN A 123 -19.84 0.96 7.42
C ASN A 123 -18.32 1.12 7.22
N TYR A 124 -17.88 1.55 6.04
CA TYR A 124 -16.47 1.64 5.68
C TYR A 124 -15.65 2.49 6.65
N GLU A 125 -16.27 3.46 7.34
CA GLU A 125 -15.59 4.34 8.29
C GLU A 125 -14.96 3.58 9.46
N LYS A 126 -15.44 2.37 9.77
CA LYS A 126 -14.86 1.50 10.81
C LYS A 126 -13.43 1.04 10.48
N PHE A 127 -13.05 1.08 9.20
CA PHE A 127 -11.70 0.76 8.72
C PHE A 127 -10.79 1.99 8.65
N LEU A 128 -11.31 3.19 8.88
CA LEU A 128 -10.53 4.42 8.85
C LEU A 128 -9.72 4.59 10.14
N LYS A 129 -8.55 5.21 10.00
CA LYS A 129 -7.69 5.64 11.11
C LYS A 129 -7.03 6.95 10.73
N ASP A 130 -6.83 7.84 11.70
CA ASP A 130 -6.17 9.12 11.48
C ASP A 130 -4.80 8.92 10.80
N GLY A 131 -4.55 9.70 9.75
CA GLY A 131 -3.31 9.64 8.97
C GLY A 131 -3.27 8.54 7.89
N VAL A 132 -4.28 7.67 7.79
CA VAL A 132 -4.40 6.68 6.71
C VAL A 132 -5.16 7.27 5.53
N ILE A 133 -4.59 7.17 4.33
CA ILE A 133 -5.24 7.55 3.07
C ILE A 133 -5.96 6.32 2.52
N MET A 134 -7.29 6.36 2.42
CA MET A 134 -8.08 5.27 1.84
C MET A 134 -8.53 5.61 0.42
N ILE A 135 -8.24 4.73 -0.53
CA ILE A 135 -8.82 4.76 -1.87
C ILE A 135 -10.18 4.07 -1.78
N VAL A 136 -11.23 4.88 -1.87
CA VAL A 136 -12.65 4.46 -1.75
C VAL A 136 -13.33 4.20 -3.09
N PHE A 137 -12.66 4.56 -4.19
CA PHE A 137 -13.19 4.35 -5.53
C PHE A 137 -12.06 3.99 -6.49
N GLU A 138 -12.13 2.78 -7.04
CA GLU A 138 -11.26 2.32 -8.11
C GLU A 138 -12.13 1.72 -9.22
N ASN A 139 -12.50 2.54 -10.20
CA ASN A 139 -13.27 2.04 -11.33
C ASN A 139 -13.05 2.83 -12.62
N THR A 140 -13.60 2.32 -13.72
CA THR A 140 -13.64 3.03 -14.99
C THR A 140 -14.61 4.21 -14.94
N TYR A 141 -14.30 5.26 -15.72
CA TYR A 141 -15.12 6.47 -15.87
C TYR A 141 -16.61 6.19 -16.14
N LYS A 142 -16.93 5.11 -16.86
CA LYS A 142 -18.32 4.74 -17.21
C LYS A 142 -19.20 4.43 -16.01
N LYS A 143 -18.65 4.05 -14.85
CA LYS A 143 -19.41 3.68 -13.66
C LYS A 143 -19.69 4.84 -12.69
N ILE A 144 -19.18 6.05 -12.97
CA ILE A 144 -19.40 7.23 -12.10
C ILE A 144 -20.83 7.79 -12.21
N TYR A 145 -21.56 7.52 -13.29
CA TYR A 145 -22.86 8.16 -13.59
C TYR A 145 -24.11 7.26 -13.45
N ILE A 146 -24.00 6.12 -12.76
CA ILE A 146 -25.12 5.16 -12.62
C ILE A 146 -25.40 4.83 -11.14
N SER A 147 -24.98 5.67 -10.19
CA SER A 147 -25.34 5.56 -8.77
C SER A 147 -26.41 6.57 -8.38
#